data_AF-A0A4D5RAF4-F1
#
_entry.id   AF-A0A4D5RAF4-F1
#
_cell.length_a   1.000
_cell.length_b   1.000
_cell.length_c   1.000
_cell.angle_alpha   90.00
_cell.angle_beta   90.00
_cell.angle_gamma   90.00
#
_symmetry.space_group_name_H-M   'P 1'
#
loop_
_entity.id
_entity.type
_entity.pdbx_description
1 polymer ?
#
loop_
_entity_poly.entity_id
_entity_poly.type
_entity_poly.pdbx_seq_one_letter_code
_entity_poly.pdbx_strand_id
1 'polypeptide(L)' 'MAMVSEFLKQAWFIENEEQEYVQTVKSSKGGPGSAVSPILPSIHPRMSLPCIRP' A
#
# COMPACT_ATOMS: atom_id res chain seq x y z
N MET A 1 -21.23 -20.78 -8.93
CA MET A 1 -20.01 -21.45 -8.44
C MET A 1 -18.83 -20.49 -8.52
N ALA A 2 -18.84 -19.42 -7.73
CA ALA A 2 -17.85 -18.32 -7.85
C ALA A 2 -16.53 -18.57 -7.08
N MET A 3 -16.58 -19.41 -6.05
CA MET A 3 -15.40 -19.70 -5.21
C MET A 3 -14.34 -20.53 -5.96
N VAL A 4 -14.78 -21.45 -6.83
CA VAL A 4 -13.87 -22.28 -7.64
C VAL A 4 -13.19 -21.44 -8.73
N SER A 5 -13.92 -20.52 -9.36
CA SER A 5 -13.33 -19.60 -10.34
C SER A 5 -12.33 -18.64 -9.71
N GLU A 6 -12.55 -18.18 -8.48
CA GLU A 6 -11.61 -17.31 -7.77
C GLU A 6 -10.31 -18.04 -7.44
N PHE A 7 -10.39 -19.32 -7.03
CA PHE A 7 -9.21 -20.14 -6.78
C PHE A 7 -8.34 -20.33 -8.03
N LEU A 8 -8.97 -20.66 -9.17
CA LEU A 8 -8.25 -20.81 -10.43
C LEU A 8 -7.63 -19.50 -10.91
N LYS A 9 -8.34 -18.37 -10.73
CA LYS A 9 -7.84 -17.04 -11.06
C LYS A 9 -6.61 -16.67 -10.23
N GLN A 10 -6.64 -16.96 -8.93
CA GLN A 10 -5.50 -16.73 -8.04
C GLN A 10 -4.31 -17.64 -8.39
N ALA A 11 -4.54 -18.92 -8.67
CA ALA A 11 -3.48 -19.85 -9.09
C ALA A 11 -2.80 -19.39 -10.39
N TRP A 12 -3.59 -18.99 -11.38
CA TRP A 12 -3.08 -18.45 -12.64
C TRP A 12 -2.30 -17.14 -12.43
N PHE A 13 -2.81 -16.23 -11.59
CA PHE A 13 -2.13 -14.97 -11.30
C PHE A 13 -0.75 -15.17 -10.65
N ILE A 14 -0.64 -16.11 -9.71
CA ILE A 14 0.63 -16.45 -9.04
C ILE A 14 1.67 -16.92 -10.07
N GLU A 15 1.28 -17.77 -11.01
CA GLU A 15 2.20 -18.33 -11.99
C GLU A 15 2.59 -17.35 -13.11
N ASN A 16 1.71 -16.40 -13.47
CA ASN A 16 1.87 -15.62 -14.69
C ASN A 16 2.17 -14.13 -14.44
N GLU A 17 1.63 -13.53 -13.38
CA GLU A 17 1.62 -12.06 -13.21
C GLU A 17 2.23 -11.59 -11.87
N GLU A 18 2.37 -12.49 -10.88
CA GLU A 18 2.83 -12.11 -9.54
C GLU A 18 4.22 -11.45 -9.55
N GLN A 19 5.17 -11.97 -10.34
CA GLN A 19 6.53 -11.41 -10.35
C GLN A 19 6.58 -9.98 -10.87
N GLU A 20 5.86 -9.67 -11.95
CA GLU A 20 5.78 -8.32 -12.52
C GLU A 20 5.08 -7.36 -11.54
N TYR A 21 4.00 -7.84 -10.90
CA TYR A 21 3.31 -7.08 -9.88
C TYR A 21 4.21 -6.75 -8.69
N VAL A 22 4.94 -7.75 -8.16
CA VAL A 22 5.87 -7.56 -7.04
C VAL A 22 6.99 -6.61 -7.42
N GLN A 23 7.52 -6.68 -8.64
CA GLN A 23 8.54 -5.76 -9.12
C GLN A 23 8.00 -4.32 -9.19
N THR A 24 6.80 -4.14 -9.72
CA THR A 24 6.14 -2.82 -9.82
C THR A 24 5.91 -2.21 -8.45
N VAL A 25 5.42 -3.00 -7.50
CA VAL A 25 5.17 -2.56 -6.12
C VAL A 25 6.49 -2.18 -5.42
N LYS A 26 7.55 -2.97 -5.60
CA LYS A 26 8.88 -2.67 -5.05
C LYS A 26 9.48 -1.39 -5.63
N SER A 27 9.29 -1.15 -6.92
CA SER A 27 9.81 0.02 -7.63
C SER A 27 8.93 1.27 -7.49
N SER A 28 7.76 1.16 -6.85
CA SER A 28 6.88 2.29 -6.62
C SER A 28 7.53 3.36 -5.72
N LYS A 29 7.24 4.64 -5.99
CA LYS A 29 7.79 5.78 -5.24
C LYS A 29 7.28 5.75 -3.80
N GLY A 30 8.19 5.54 -2.84
CA GLY A 30 7.85 5.34 -1.42
C GLY A 30 7.94 3.89 -0.96
N GLY A 31 8.12 2.94 -1.90
CA GLY A 31 8.23 1.52 -1.63
C GLY A 31 6.92 0.88 -1.17
N PRO A 32 6.93 -0.45 -1.00
CA PRO A 32 5.80 -1.17 -0.41
C PRO A 32 5.61 -0.76 1.05
N GLY A 33 4.35 -0.60 1.48
CA GLY A 33 4.01 -0.34 2.89
C GLY A 33 3.04 0.82 3.05
N SER A 34 3.12 1.51 4.18
CA SER A 34 2.21 2.61 4.50
C SER A 34 2.39 3.79 3.54
N ALA A 35 1.33 4.16 2.83
CA ALA A 35 1.29 5.38 2.03
C ALA A 35 1.41 6.65 2.89
N VAL A 36 1.18 6.54 4.19
CA VAL A 36 1.42 7.60 5.16
C VAL A 36 2.72 7.28 5.89
N SER A 37 3.78 8.02 5.55
CA SER A 37 4.98 7.99 6.37
C SER A 37 4.65 8.65 7.72
N PRO A 38 5.04 8.03 8.85
CA PRO A 38 4.93 8.70 10.13
C PRO A 38 5.68 10.04 10.03
N ILE A 39 4.97 11.12 10.33
CA ILE A 39 5.58 12.43 10.43
C ILE A 39 6.68 12.31 11.49
N LEU A 40 7.90 12.72 11.13
CA LEU A 40 9.13 12.70 11.94
C LEU A 40 8.90 12.95 13.45
N PRO A 41 9.80 12.53 14.35
CA PRO A 41 9.59 12.52 15.81
C PRO A 41 9.48 13.92 16.47
N SER A 42 9.39 14.99 15.67
CA SER A 42 9.28 16.39 16.09
C SER A 42 7.85 16.95 15.92
N ILE A 43 6.81 16.11 15.97
CA ILE A 43 5.47 16.66 16.24
C ILE A 43 5.39 16.95 17.72
N HIS A 44 5.68 18.20 18.10
CA HIS A 44 5.10 18.74 19.31
C HIS A 44 3.58 18.84 19.08
N PRO A 45 2.75 18.09 19.84
CA PRO A 45 1.28 18.07 19.65
C PRO A 45 0.61 19.45 19.77
N ARG A 46 1.36 20.44 20.29
CA ARG A 46 0.92 21.81 20.51
C ARG A 46 0.88 22.65 19.22
N MET A 47 1.56 22.24 18.14
CA MET A 47 1.71 23.04 16.90
C MET A 47 0.83 22.59 15.74
N SER A 48 0.11 21.47 15.84
CA SER A 48 -0.80 20.98 14.77
C SER A 48 -2.23 21.55 14.86
N LEU A 49 -2.59 22.14 16.01
CA LEU A 49 -3.91 22.75 16.25
C LEU A 49 -4.18 24.09 15.52
N PRO A 50 -3.22 25.01 15.30
CA PRO A 50 -3.53 26.31 14.69
C PRO A 50 -3.81 26.25 13.19
N CYS A 51 -3.42 25.18 12.50
CA CYS A 51 -3.67 25.00 11.05
C CYS A 51 -5.01 24.31 10.73
N ILE A 52 -5.78 23.92 11.74
CA ILE A 52 -7.13 23.36 11.61
C ILE A 52 -8.10 24.35 12.27
N ARG A 53 -8.34 25.49 11.62
CA ARG A 53 -9.46 26.37 11.95
C ARG A 53 -10.31 26.57 10.69
N PRO A 54 -11.65 26.41 10.77
CA PRO A 54 -12.56 26.55 9.63
C PRO A 54 -12.63 27.99 9.11
#